data_AF-A0A8E5MYJ6-F1
#
_entry.id   AF-A0A8E5MYJ6-F1
#
_cell.length_a   1.000
_cell.length_b   1.000
_cell.length_c   1.000
_cell.angle_alpha   90.00
_cell.angle_beta   90.00
_cell.angle_gamma   90.00
#
_symmetry.space_group_name_H-M   'P 1'
#
loop_
_entity.id
_entity.type
_entity.pdbx_description
1 polymer ?
#
loop_
_entity_poly.entity_id
_entity_poly.type
_entity_poly.pdbx_seq_one_letter_code
_entity_poly.pdbx_strand_id
1 'polypeptide(L)'
;MTLKNFSSDNKLLLSLCAEATLNHWSFEGQELSVNLTTYDDDELIIIIETDTVHSSPLFPNKLLNICRIVIQDMHEVLDSQNGYYIPPKDFSNLMKFSGKNYSLYYGRKNIMRYNLAFIGSKNFLSCPLTSLDSSIKWEIR
;
A
#
# COMPACT_ATOMS: atom_id res chain seq x y z
N MET A 1 -1.07 24.51 14.40
CA MET A 1 -1.09 23.06 14.13
C MET A 1 -2.23 22.46 14.92
N THR A 2 -3.32 22.08 14.26
CA THR A 2 -4.39 21.29 14.86
C THR A 2 -3.86 19.89 15.14
N LEU A 3 -3.97 19.42 16.39
CA LEU A 3 -3.71 18.02 16.74
C LEU A 3 -4.75 17.16 16.02
N LYS A 4 -4.31 16.52 14.94
CA LYS A 4 -5.10 15.49 14.26
C LYS A 4 -4.89 14.17 14.98
N ASN A 5 -5.99 13.56 15.41
CA ASN A 5 -5.96 12.29 16.11
C ASN A 5 -5.94 11.16 15.08
N PHE A 6 -4.75 10.82 14.62
CA PHE A 6 -4.57 9.65 13.76
C PHE A 6 -4.65 8.35 14.58
N SER A 7 -5.39 7.38 14.08
CA SER A 7 -5.42 6.00 14.55
C SER A 7 -4.30 5.17 13.89
N SER A 8 -3.87 4.12 14.57
CA SER A 8 -2.95 3.09 14.04
C SER A 8 -3.59 1.69 14.07
N ASP A 9 -4.92 1.58 14.24
CA ASP A 9 -5.62 0.29 14.21
C ASP A 9 -5.73 -0.22 12.77
N ASN A 10 -4.83 -1.13 12.42
CA ASN A 10 -4.74 -1.74 11.10
C ASN A 10 -5.92 -2.65 10.77
N LYS A 11 -6.59 -3.27 11.76
CA LYS A 11 -7.76 -4.12 11.50
C LYS A 11 -8.97 -3.27 11.12
N LEU A 12 -9.19 -2.19 11.88
CA LEU A 12 -10.27 -1.25 11.59
C LEU A 12 -10.04 -0.58 10.23
N LEU A 13 -8.80 -0.17 9.92
CA LEU A 13 -8.45 0.38 8.60
C LEU A 13 -8.82 -0.58 7.47
N LEU A 14 -8.43 -1.86 7.58
CA LEU A 14 -8.75 -2.85 6.55
C LEU A 14 -10.26 -3.07 6.39
N SER A 15 -11.05 -2.95 7.47
CA SER A 15 -12.50 -3.01 7.36
C SER A 15 -13.11 -1.78 6.68
N LEU A 16 -12.64 -0.58 7.02
CA LEU A 16 -13.10 0.68 6.41
C LEU A 16 -12.74 0.75 4.92
N CYS A 17 -11.61 0.12 4.56
CA CYS A 17 -11.12 0.05 3.18
C CYS A 17 -11.35 -1.33 2.53
N ALA A 18 -12.39 -2.06 2.96
CA ALA A 18 -12.82 -3.28 2.27
C ALA A 18 -13.38 -2.94 0.87
N GLU A 19 -14.05 -1.79 0.77
CA GLU A 19 -14.48 -1.15 -0.48
C GLU A 19 -14.43 0.37 -0.27
N ALA A 20 -13.49 1.05 -0.95
CA ALA A 20 -13.32 2.49 -0.85
C ALA A 20 -12.90 3.08 -2.21
N THR A 21 -13.34 4.30 -2.49
CA THR A 21 -12.96 5.00 -3.72
C THR A 21 -11.67 5.79 -3.50
N LEU A 22 -10.65 5.52 -4.30
CA LEU A 22 -9.41 6.31 -4.29
C LEU A 22 -9.60 7.65 -5.01
N ASN A 23 -9.59 8.74 -4.24
CA ASN A 23 -9.83 10.09 -4.76
C ASN A 23 -8.54 10.78 -5.20
N HIS A 24 -7.51 10.71 -4.37
CA HIS A 24 -6.25 11.42 -4.58
C HIS A 24 -5.12 10.78 -3.76
N TRP A 25 -3.88 11.01 -4.18
CA TRP A 25 -2.70 10.66 -3.41
C TRP A 25 -1.55 11.62 -3.74
N SER A 26 -0.62 11.77 -2.79
CA SER A 26 0.62 12.53 -2.96
C SER A 26 1.75 11.84 -2.23
N PHE A 27 2.97 11.92 -2.77
CA PHE A 27 4.17 11.38 -2.13
C PHE A 27 5.24 12.47 -2.04
N GLU A 28 5.60 12.85 -0.81
CA GLU A 28 6.62 13.87 -0.54
C GLU A 28 7.33 13.52 0.78
N GLY A 29 8.65 13.73 0.83
CA GLY A 29 9.39 13.59 2.10
C GLY A 29 9.35 12.21 2.74
N GLN A 30 9.25 11.12 1.96
CA GLN A 30 9.05 9.74 2.44
C GLN A 30 7.70 9.49 3.13
N GLU A 31 6.71 10.34 2.84
CA GLU A 31 5.35 10.20 3.31
C GLU A 31 4.40 10.12 2.11
N LEU A 32 3.63 9.04 2.05
CA LEU A 32 2.53 8.86 1.12
C LEU A 32 1.22 9.22 1.84
N SER A 33 0.55 10.24 1.33
CA SER A 33 -0.80 10.63 1.75
C SER A 33 -1.82 10.11 0.73
N VAL A 34 -2.85 9.42 1.21
CA VAL A 34 -3.90 8.81 0.38
C VAL A 34 -5.26 9.25 0.89
N ASN A 35 -6.04 9.88 0.02
CA ASN A 35 -7.41 10.30 0.32
C ASN A 35 -8.40 9.32 -0.33
N LEU A 36 -9.26 8.74 0.48
CA LEU A 36 -10.29 7.79 0.11
C LEU A 36 -11.68 8.31 0.50
N THR A 37 -12.71 7.79 -0.16
CA THR A 37 -14.08 7.83 0.34
C THR A 37 -14.50 6.41 0.69
N THR A 38 -14.96 6.19 1.92
CA THR A 38 -15.43 4.87 2.38
C THR A 38 -16.78 4.52 1.77
N TYR A 39 -17.28 3.31 2.02
CA TYR A 39 -18.63 2.91 1.62
C TYR A 39 -19.73 3.78 2.26
N ASP A 40 -19.49 4.28 3.47
CA ASP A 40 -20.43 5.13 4.21
C ASP A 40 -20.31 6.62 3.84
N ASP A 41 -19.66 6.94 2.71
CA ASP A 41 -19.39 8.28 2.20
C ASP A 41 -18.48 9.16 3.10
N ASP A 42 -17.78 8.58 4.07
CA ASP A 42 -16.83 9.30 4.91
C ASP A 42 -15.51 9.59 4.16
N GLU A 43 -14.90 10.75 4.42
CA GLU A 43 -13.55 11.05 3.93
C GLU A 43 -12.51 10.39 4.84
N LEU A 44 -11.69 9.50 4.27
CA LEU A 44 -10.63 8.79 5.00
C LEU A 44 -9.28 9.18 4.44
N ILE A 45 -8.39 9.60 5.34
CA ILE A 45 -7.01 9.98 4.99
C ILE A 45 -6.07 9.00 5.64
N ILE A 46 -5.21 8.40 4.82
CA ILE A 46 -4.18 7.47 5.24
C ILE A 46 -2.81 8.10 4.97
N ILE A 47 -1.99 8.14 5.99
CA ILE A 47 -0.61 8.61 5.96
C ILE A 47 0.30 7.40 6.14
N ILE A 48 1.23 7.21 5.21
CA ILE A 48 2.08 6.04 5.13
C ILE A 48 3.55 6.48 5.02
N GLU A 49 4.37 6.09 6.00
CA GLU A 49 5.81 6.31 5.95
C GLU A 49 6.47 5.23 5.07
N THR A 50 7.05 5.65 3.94
CA THR A 50 7.68 4.75 2.96
C THR A 50 8.71 5.48 2.11
N ASP A 51 9.73 4.77 1.64
CA ASP A 51 10.78 5.36 0.80
C ASP A 51 10.46 5.31 -0.69
N THR A 52 9.44 4.57 -1.11
CA THR A 52 9.13 4.36 -2.53
C THR A 52 7.66 4.03 -2.72
N VAL A 53 7.07 4.58 -3.78
CA VAL A 53 5.69 4.28 -4.18
C VAL A 53 5.68 3.90 -5.65
N HIS A 54 5.05 2.77 -5.97
CA HIS A 54 4.62 2.50 -7.33
C HIS A 54 3.17 2.96 -7.48
N SER A 55 2.89 3.74 -8.52
CA SER A 55 1.56 4.30 -8.76
C SER A 55 1.08 4.08 -10.18
N SER A 56 -0.24 3.92 -10.33
CA SER A 56 -0.94 3.98 -11.61
C SER A 56 -1.80 5.25 -11.69
N PRO A 57 -2.04 5.83 -12.89
CA PRO A 57 -2.93 6.97 -13.05
C PRO A 57 -4.35 6.65 -12.56
N LEU A 58 -5.02 7.60 -11.91
CA LEU A 58 -6.44 7.47 -11.58
C LEU A 58 -7.29 7.64 -12.85
N PHE A 59 -8.42 6.94 -12.89
CA PHE A 59 -9.39 7.09 -13.96
C PHE A 59 -10.23 8.36 -13.72
N PRO A 60 -10.63 9.09 -14.79
CA PRO A 60 -11.58 10.20 -14.66
C PRO A 60 -12.94 9.75 -14.11
N ASN A 61 -13.36 8.53 -14.46
CA ASN A 61 -14.55 7.91 -13.88
C ASN A 61 -14.21 7.34 -12.49
N LYS A 62 -14.73 7.98 -11.44
CA LYS A 62 -14.48 7.60 -10.04
C LYS A 62 -14.88 6.15 -9.71
N LEU A 63 -15.92 5.61 -10.36
CA LEU A 63 -16.34 4.22 -10.14
C LEU A 63 -15.25 3.21 -10.51
N LEU A 64 -14.36 3.55 -11.43
CA LEU A 64 -13.23 2.70 -11.81
C LEU A 64 -12.08 2.76 -10.81
N ASN A 65 -12.10 3.72 -9.87
CA ASN A 65 -11.10 3.89 -8.81
C ASN A 65 -11.53 3.26 -7.47
N ILE A 66 -12.64 2.52 -7.44
CA ILE A 66 -13.01 1.69 -6.29
C ILE A 66 -11.91 0.65 -6.08
N CYS A 67 -11.44 0.54 -4.85
CA CYS A 67 -10.34 -0.31 -4.46
C CYS A 67 -10.54 -0.84 -3.04
N ARG A 68 -9.72 -1.83 -2.71
CA ARG A 68 -9.54 -2.34 -1.36
C ARG A 68 -8.07 -2.26 -0.97
N ILE A 69 -7.80 -2.15 0.32
CA ILE A 69 -6.43 -2.25 0.83
C ILE A 69 -6.06 -3.72 1.03
N VAL A 70 -4.86 -4.09 0.59
CA VAL A 70 -4.27 -5.40 0.81
C VAL A 70 -2.88 -5.23 1.40
N ILE A 71 -2.61 -5.96 2.47
CA ILE A 71 -1.29 -6.05 3.10
C ILE A 71 -0.78 -7.47 2.87
N GLN A 72 0.42 -7.60 2.30
CA GLN A 72 1.10 -8.87 2.12
C GLN A 72 2.38 -8.90 2.96
N ASP A 73 2.59 -9.95 3.76
CA ASP A 73 3.89 -10.24 4.35
C ASP A 73 4.81 -10.81 3.26
N MET A 74 5.91 -10.11 3.01
CA MET A 74 6.85 -10.44 1.94
C MET A 74 7.83 -11.54 2.35
N HIS A 75 8.01 -11.82 3.64
CA HIS A 75 8.77 -13.00 4.07
C HIS A 75 8.08 -14.31 3.69
N GLU A 76 6.75 -14.29 3.54
CA GLU A 76 5.98 -15.47 3.13
C GLU A 76 5.96 -15.69 1.61
N VAL A 77 6.40 -14.69 0.83
CA VAL A 77 6.23 -14.66 -0.63
C VAL A 77 7.54 -14.64 -1.38
N LEU A 78 8.54 -13.91 -0.87
CA LEU A 78 9.82 -13.72 -1.54
C LEU A 78 10.94 -14.42 -0.77
N ASP A 79 11.81 -15.08 -1.53
CA ASP A 79 13.06 -15.60 -1.00
C ASP A 79 14.01 -14.46 -0.65
N SER A 80 14.93 -14.74 0.27
CA SER A 80 16.02 -13.83 0.60
C SER A 80 17.37 -14.57 0.64
N GLN A 81 18.42 -13.84 0.29
CA GLN A 81 19.80 -14.30 0.37
C GLN A 81 20.66 -13.21 1.01
N ASN A 82 21.45 -13.59 2.02
CA ASN A 82 22.31 -12.65 2.78
C ASN A 82 21.55 -11.44 3.36
N GLY A 83 20.27 -11.62 3.72
CA GLY A 83 19.42 -10.55 4.26
C GLY A 83 18.79 -9.62 3.22
N TYR A 84 18.88 -9.95 1.93
CA TYR A 84 18.27 -9.18 0.84
C TYR A 84 17.26 -10.02 0.06
N TYR A 85 16.15 -9.43 -0.37
CA TYR A 85 15.19 -10.13 -1.23
C TYR A 85 15.79 -10.39 -2.61
N ILE A 86 15.50 -11.57 -3.16
CA ILE A 86 15.96 -11.98 -4.49
C ILE A 86 14.78 -12.27 -5.42
N PRO A 87 14.96 -12.10 -6.75
CA PRO A 87 13.97 -12.55 -7.72
C PRO A 87 13.76 -14.06 -7.63
N PRO A 88 12.53 -14.55 -7.87
CA PRO A 88 12.28 -15.98 -8.00
C PRO A 88 13.06 -16.54 -9.19
N LYS A 89 13.49 -17.80 -9.07
CA LYS A 89 14.28 -18.48 -10.11
C LYS A 89 13.43 -18.86 -11.32
N ASP A 90 12.15 -19.12 -11.12
CA ASP A 90 11.25 -19.50 -12.20
C ASP A 90 10.56 -18.28 -12.81
N PHE A 91 10.50 -18.27 -14.14
CA PHE A 91 9.91 -17.17 -14.90
C PHE A 91 8.42 -16.96 -14.61
N SER A 92 7.68 -18.03 -14.31
CA SER A 92 6.25 -17.96 -14.02
C SER A 92 5.96 -17.11 -12.78
N ASN A 93 6.66 -17.39 -11.67
CA ASN A 93 6.57 -16.60 -10.45
C ASN A 93 7.12 -15.19 -10.67
N LEU A 94 8.20 -15.02 -11.44
CA LEU A 94 8.70 -13.70 -11.77
C LEU A 94 7.62 -12.82 -12.44
N MET A 95 6.91 -13.37 -13.42
CA MET A 95 5.83 -12.67 -14.11
C MET A 95 4.63 -12.41 -13.19
N LYS A 96 4.25 -13.39 -12.35
CA LYS A 96 3.18 -13.23 -11.34
C LYS A 96 3.49 -12.11 -10.35
N PHE A 97 4.74 -12.03 -9.89
CA PHE A 97 5.20 -11.05 -8.90
C PHE A 97 5.40 -9.65 -9.51
N SER A 98 5.79 -9.59 -10.79
CA SER A 98 5.86 -8.33 -11.55
C SER A 98 4.52 -7.60 -11.59
N GLY A 99 3.43 -8.31 -11.91
CA GLY A 99 2.07 -7.72 -11.92
C GLY A 99 1.57 -7.23 -10.55
N LYS A 100 2.23 -7.63 -9.46
CA LYS A 100 1.96 -7.18 -8.08
C LYS A 100 2.92 -6.11 -7.60
N ASN A 101 3.85 -5.65 -8.44
CA ASN A 101 4.92 -4.71 -8.10
C ASN A 101 5.89 -5.22 -7.02
N TYR A 102 6.03 -6.54 -6.85
CA TYR A 102 6.98 -7.11 -5.89
C TYR A 102 8.44 -6.99 -6.37
N SER A 103 8.66 -6.62 -7.62
CA SER A 103 9.97 -6.22 -8.12
C SER A 103 10.58 -5.06 -7.34
N LEU A 104 9.78 -4.24 -6.66
CA LEU A 104 10.25 -3.19 -5.76
C LEU A 104 11.13 -3.71 -4.63
N TYR A 105 11.00 -4.98 -4.25
CA TYR A 105 11.72 -5.58 -3.12
C TYR A 105 13.08 -6.14 -3.51
N TYR A 106 13.29 -6.53 -4.77
CA TYR A 106 14.53 -7.20 -5.16
C TYR A 106 15.75 -6.32 -4.90
N GLY A 107 16.73 -6.85 -4.17
CA GLY A 107 17.92 -6.11 -3.73
C GLY A 107 17.71 -5.22 -2.50
N ARG A 108 16.50 -5.15 -1.94
CA ARG A 108 16.25 -4.47 -0.65
C ARG A 108 16.54 -5.39 0.52
N LYS A 109 16.94 -4.79 1.65
CA LYS A 109 17.05 -5.52 2.91
C LYS A 109 15.69 -6.08 3.30
N ASN A 110 15.69 -7.31 3.82
CA ASN A 110 14.48 -8.01 4.27
C ASN A 110 13.83 -7.41 5.53
N ILE A 111 14.28 -6.25 6.00
CA ILE A 111 13.58 -5.44 7.00
C ILE A 111 12.29 -4.82 6.42
N MET A 112 12.20 -4.67 5.09
CA MET A 112 10.99 -4.22 4.39
C MET A 112 9.99 -5.37 4.31
N ARG A 113 9.28 -5.60 5.41
CA ARG A 113 8.50 -6.82 5.62
C ARG A 113 7.17 -6.84 4.87
N TYR A 114 6.49 -5.70 4.77
CA TYR A 114 5.11 -5.68 4.27
C TYR A 114 5.01 -4.92 2.95
N ASN A 115 4.12 -5.38 2.07
CA ASN A 115 3.64 -4.62 0.91
C ASN A 115 2.20 -4.19 1.14
N LEU A 116 1.98 -2.88 1.26
CA LEU A 116 0.66 -2.28 1.27
C LEU A 116 0.27 -1.90 -0.16
N ALA A 117 -0.88 -2.36 -0.62
CA ALA A 117 -1.39 -2.08 -1.96
C ALA A 117 -2.87 -1.69 -1.96
N PHE A 118 -3.23 -0.80 -2.90
CA PHE A 118 -4.60 -0.34 -3.15
C PHE A 118 -5.07 -0.98 -4.46
N ILE A 119 -5.88 -2.03 -4.35
CA ILE A 119 -6.21 -2.93 -5.45
C ILE A 119 -7.68 -2.77 -5.84
N GLY A 120 -7.95 -2.47 -7.10
CA GLY A 120 -9.29 -2.47 -7.69
C GLY A 120 -9.25 -3.00 -9.12
N SER A 121 -9.77 -2.21 -10.07
CA SER A 121 -9.65 -2.49 -11.52
C SER A 121 -8.20 -2.67 -11.99
N LYS A 122 -7.25 -2.08 -11.25
CA LYS A 122 -5.79 -2.29 -11.34
C LYS A 122 -5.15 -2.09 -9.97
N ASN A 123 -3.84 -2.28 -9.88
CA ASN A 123 -3.07 -1.87 -8.71
C ASN A 123 -2.79 -0.36 -8.78
N PHE A 124 -3.49 0.43 -7.96
CA PHE A 124 -3.38 1.89 -8.00
C PHE A 124 -2.13 2.39 -7.31
N LEU A 125 -1.83 1.85 -6.14
CA LEU A 125 -0.69 2.23 -5.31
C LEU A 125 -0.13 0.98 -4.66
N SER A 126 1.20 0.89 -4.61
CA SER A 126 1.91 -0.16 -3.86
C SER A 126 3.15 0.44 -3.22
N CYS A 127 3.39 0.14 -1.96
CA CYS A 127 4.57 0.63 -1.24
C CYS A 127 5.08 -0.38 -0.21
N PRO A 128 6.41 -0.45 -0.01
CA PRO A 128 7.02 -1.25 1.04
C PRO A 128 6.96 -0.58 2.40
N LEU A 129 6.72 -1.39 3.44
CA LEU A 129 6.68 -0.97 4.83
C LEU A 129 7.57 -1.88 5.68
N THR A 130 8.20 -1.31 6.70
CA THR A 130 8.96 -2.06 7.70
C THR A 130 8.04 -2.62 8.79
N SER A 131 6.99 -1.89 9.15
CA SER A 131 6.07 -2.20 10.23
C SER A 131 4.69 -1.63 9.96
N LEU A 132 3.63 -2.35 10.30
CA LEU A 132 2.27 -1.86 10.11
C LEU A 132 1.89 -0.79 11.14
N ASP A 133 2.33 -0.95 12.39
CA ASP A 133 1.87 -0.09 13.49
C ASP A 133 2.56 1.27 13.50
N SER A 134 3.83 1.34 13.06
CA SER A 134 4.58 2.59 13.02
C SER A 134 4.47 3.32 11.69
N SER A 135 4.30 2.61 10.58
CA SER A 135 4.34 3.20 9.24
C SER A 135 2.96 3.63 8.74
N ILE A 136 1.85 3.26 9.39
CA ILE A 136 0.50 3.60 8.92
C ILE A 136 -0.24 4.41 10.00
N LYS A 137 -0.80 5.53 9.60
CA LYS A 137 -1.64 6.40 10.42
C LYS A 137 -2.85 6.83 9.60
N TRP A 138 -4.03 6.93 10.21
CA TRP A 138 -5.23 7.32 9.47
C TRP A 138 -6.24 8.11 10.30
N GLU A 139 -7.02 8.98 9.64
CA GLU A 139 -8.10 9.76 10.24
C GLU A 139 -9.35 9.71 9.35
N ILE A 140 -10.54 9.63 9.97
CA ILE A 140 -11.82 9.89 9.30
C ILE A 140 -12.17 11.36 9.55
N ARG A 141 -12.71 12.03 8.53
CA ARG A 141 -13.20 13.42 8.60
C ARG A 141 -14.70 13.52 8.44
#